data_AF-A0A821GV66-F1
#
_entry.id   AF-A0A821GV66-F1
#
_cell.length_a   1.000
_cell.length_b   1.000
_cell.length_c   1.000
_cell.angle_alpha   90.00
_cell.angle_beta   90.00
_cell.angle_gamma   90.00
#
_symmetry.space_group_name_H-M   'P 1'
#
loop_
_entity.id
_entity.type
_entity.pdbx_description
1 polymer ?
#
loop_
_entity_poly.entity_id
_entity_poly.type
_entity_poly.pdbx_seq_one_letter_code
_entity_poly.pdbx_strand_id
1 'polypeptide(L)'
;MANVSTDIKIDVDYISAACNCCPHSLDWQNGPRLIYGVTNSVALCSDTPPFSVRKTFSGHQGRLNCVKWLRQEQRDSNSDFYYFLSASVDKTISLWKGKDEDYTKYTSLVGHQNSVTTVVGYQQSSNDDIYVASGSADSTVKIWCITDPLANCIHTIDFKNGFAITLELVPLDNHKNLFLLFVATDKNNVQIYQVSNSVIEQVFVLSGHEDWIRSITIQKLKSTFV
;
A
#
# COMPACT_ATOMS: atom_id res chain seq x y z
N MET A 1 18.47 -50.33 -33.58
CA MET A 1 17.84 -49.99 -32.29
C MET A 1 17.61 -48.50 -32.29
N ALA A 2 16.37 -48.05 -32.48
CA ALA A 2 16.03 -46.63 -32.43
C ALA A 2 15.88 -46.23 -30.96
N ASN A 3 16.76 -45.35 -30.47
CA ASN A 3 16.60 -44.69 -29.18
C ASN A 3 15.37 -43.78 -29.27
N VAL A 4 14.24 -44.25 -28.75
CA VAL A 4 13.09 -43.39 -28.50
C VAL A 4 13.42 -42.62 -27.22
N SER A 5 14.03 -41.45 -27.35
CA SER A 5 14.14 -40.52 -26.22
C SER A 5 12.74 -39.95 -25.96
N THR A 6 12.07 -40.48 -24.95
CA THR A 6 10.82 -39.90 -24.46
C THR A 6 11.16 -38.61 -23.72
N ASP A 7 10.98 -37.46 -24.38
CA ASP A 7 11.08 -36.16 -23.72
C ASP A 7 9.92 -36.01 -22.73
N ILE A 8 10.21 -36.14 -21.44
CA ILE A 8 9.25 -35.93 -20.36
C ILE A 8 9.15 -34.42 -20.14
N LYS A 9 7.98 -33.84 -20.43
CA LYS A 9 7.67 -32.44 -20.09
C LYS A 9 7.04 -32.37 -18.70
N ILE A 10 7.65 -31.60 -17.81
CA ILE A 10 7.11 -31.26 -16.49
C ILE A 10 6.52 -29.86 -16.59
N ASP A 11 5.26 -29.69 -16.19
CA ASP A 11 4.58 -28.39 -16.10
C ASP A 11 4.04 -28.19 -14.69
N VAL A 12 3.95 -26.93 -14.24
CA VAL A 12 3.35 -26.58 -12.96
C VAL A 12 1.84 -26.48 -13.14
N ASP A 13 1.09 -27.31 -12.41
CA ASP A 13 -0.38 -27.32 -12.46
C ASP A 13 -1.00 -26.23 -11.58
N TYR A 14 -0.52 -26.10 -10.33
CA TYR A 14 -1.10 -25.17 -9.37
C TYR A 14 -0.10 -24.73 -8.30
N ILE A 15 -0.18 -23.45 -7.91
CA ILE A 15 0.56 -22.88 -6.79
C ILE A 15 -0.44 -22.22 -5.84
N SER A 16 -0.31 -22.53 -4.56
CA SER A 16 -0.99 -21.81 -3.48
C SER A 16 0.00 -21.35 -2.43
N ALA A 17 -0.36 -20.26 -1.75
CA ALA A 17 0.40 -19.74 -0.62
C ALA A 17 -0.56 -19.13 0.40
N ALA A 18 -0.31 -19.36 1.69
CA ALA A 18 -1.14 -18.83 2.76
C ALA A 18 -0.93 -17.32 2.94
N CYS A 19 -2.02 -16.58 3.15
CA CYS A 19 -1.97 -15.16 3.45
C CYS A 19 -1.55 -14.91 4.91
N ASN A 20 -0.74 -13.88 5.15
CA ASN A 20 -0.38 -13.44 6.49
C ASN A 20 -1.62 -13.05 7.29
N CYS A 21 -1.67 -13.48 8.55
CA CYS A 21 -2.77 -13.20 9.49
C CYS A 21 -2.67 -11.79 10.10
N CYS A 22 -2.55 -10.77 9.26
CA CYS A 22 -2.53 -9.37 9.64
C CYS A 22 -3.70 -8.63 8.96
N PRO A 23 -4.37 -7.67 9.63
CA PRO A 23 -5.26 -6.74 8.94
C PRO A 23 -4.49 -6.03 7.81
N HIS A 24 -5.14 -5.79 6.67
CA HIS A 24 -4.55 -5.11 5.50
C HIS A 24 -3.45 -5.88 4.76
N SER A 25 -3.28 -7.17 5.01
CA SER A 25 -2.32 -8.03 4.28
C SER A 25 -2.75 -8.36 2.85
N LEU A 26 -3.91 -7.89 2.40
CA LEU A 26 -4.48 -8.12 1.08
C LEU A 26 -5.06 -6.82 0.53
N ASP A 27 -4.91 -6.60 -0.77
CA ASP A 27 -5.58 -5.53 -1.51
C ASP A 27 -5.84 -5.93 -2.95
N TRP A 28 -6.78 -5.23 -3.57
CA TRP A 28 -7.17 -5.49 -4.95
C TRP A 28 -7.48 -4.21 -5.71
N GLN A 29 -7.34 -4.29 -7.03
CA GLN A 29 -7.71 -3.26 -7.99
C GLN A 29 -8.42 -3.92 -9.18
N ASN A 30 -9.13 -3.14 -10.00
CA ASN A 30 -9.81 -3.63 -11.20
C ASN A 30 -8.87 -4.46 -12.09
N GLY A 31 -9.37 -5.61 -12.58
CA GLY A 31 -8.63 -6.58 -13.40
C GLY A 31 -7.91 -7.67 -12.59
N PRO A 32 -6.92 -8.38 -13.18
CA PRO A 32 -6.13 -9.45 -12.56
C PRO A 32 -5.13 -8.97 -11.50
N ARG A 33 -5.60 -8.19 -10.52
CA ARG A 33 -4.74 -7.44 -9.58
C ARG A 33 -5.13 -7.70 -8.14
N LEU A 34 -5.20 -8.97 -7.74
CA LEU A 34 -5.29 -9.37 -6.34
C LEU A 34 -3.88 -9.63 -5.80
N ILE A 35 -3.47 -8.88 -4.77
CA ILE A 35 -2.18 -9.07 -4.10
C ILE A 35 -2.38 -9.33 -2.61
N TYR A 36 -1.52 -10.17 -2.04
CA TYR A 36 -1.47 -10.35 -0.60
C TYR A 36 -0.07 -10.70 -0.09
N GLY A 37 0.18 -10.47 1.19
CA GLY A 37 1.43 -10.82 1.85
C GLY A 37 1.50 -12.30 2.22
N VAL A 38 2.61 -12.92 1.87
CA VAL A 38 2.99 -14.31 2.19
C VAL A 38 4.34 -14.29 2.87
N THR A 39 4.39 -14.51 4.18
CA THR A 39 5.61 -14.35 4.99
C THR A 39 6.24 -12.98 4.71
N ASN A 40 7.37 -12.91 4.00
CA ASN A 40 8.12 -11.70 3.65
C ASN A 40 8.03 -11.31 2.16
N SER A 41 7.12 -11.93 1.41
CA SER A 41 6.94 -11.71 -0.02
C SER A 41 5.51 -11.31 -0.35
N VAL A 42 5.29 -10.61 -1.45
CA VAL A 42 3.96 -10.31 -1.97
C VAL A 42 3.60 -11.35 -3.03
N ALA A 43 2.46 -12.01 -2.91
CA ALA A 43 1.92 -12.88 -3.94
C ALA A 43 0.92 -12.11 -4.81
N LEU A 44 1.02 -12.27 -6.13
CA LEU A 44 0.02 -11.84 -7.11
C LEU A 44 -0.77 -13.07 -7.56
N CYS A 45 -2.09 -12.96 -7.57
CA CYS A 45 -2.99 -14.05 -7.90
C CYS A 45 -3.82 -13.81 -9.16
N SER A 46 -4.25 -14.92 -9.76
CA SER A 46 -5.26 -14.90 -10.82
C SER A 46 -6.56 -14.26 -10.32
N ASP A 47 -7.22 -13.46 -11.16
CA ASP A 47 -8.59 -12.99 -10.97
C ASP A 47 -9.65 -13.98 -11.43
N THR A 48 -9.23 -15.01 -12.16
CA THR A 48 -10.11 -15.98 -12.79
C THR A 48 -9.81 -17.38 -12.25
N PRO A 49 -10.86 -18.19 -11.98
CA PRO A 49 -10.67 -19.59 -11.58
C PRO A 49 -9.89 -20.41 -12.62
N PRO A 50 -9.01 -21.32 -12.19
CA PRO A 50 -8.65 -21.61 -10.80
C PRO A 50 -7.79 -20.51 -10.18
N PHE A 51 -8.15 -20.04 -8.98
CA PHE A 51 -7.39 -19.01 -8.26
C PHE A 51 -6.05 -19.58 -7.79
N SER A 52 -4.97 -19.17 -8.43
CA SER A 52 -3.61 -19.60 -8.13
C SER A 52 -2.66 -18.40 -7.98
N VAL A 53 -1.58 -18.63 -7.25
CA VAL A 53 -0.46 -17.68 -7.18
C VAL A 53 0.27 -17.72 -8.52
N ARG A 54 0.32 -16.58 -9.20
CA ARG A 54 1.01 -16.41 -10.49
C ARG A 54 2.48 -16.11 -10.27
N LYS A 55 2.78 -15.18 -9.36
CA LYS A 55 4.15 -14.78 -9.02
C LYS A 55 4.26 -14.29 -7.59
N THR A 56 5.47 -14.42 -7.05
CA THR A 56 5.82 -13.88 -5.73
C THR A 56 6.97 -12.89 -5.86
N PHE A 57 6.84 -11.74 -5.20
CA PHE A 57 7.82 -10.67 -5.16
C PHE A 57 8.50 -10.65 -3.79
N SER A 58 9.74 -11.11 -3.75
CA SER A 58 10.55 -11.17 -2.54
C SER A 58 11.45 -9.95 -2.46
N GLY A 59 11.56 -9.36 -1.26
CA GLY A 59 12.42 -8.19 -1.05
C GLY A 59 12.46 -7.66 0.37
N HIS A 60 11.57 -8.12 1.25
CA HIS A 60 11.59 -7.81 2.67
C HIS A 60 12.35 -8.90 3.45
N GLN A 61 12.94 -8.51 4.57
CA GLN A 61 13.64 -9.42 5.49
C GLN A 61 12.74 -9.91 6.63
N GLY A 62 11.55 -9.31 6.75
CA GLY A 62 10.58 -9.61 7.79
C GLY A 62 9.18 -9.84 7.22
N ARG A 63 8.28 -10.28 8.09
CA ARG A 63 6.89 -10.52 7.73
C ARG A 63 6.22 -9.25 7.23
N LEU A 64 5.48 -9.35 6.13
CA LEU A 64 4.62 -8.26 5.64
C LEU A 64 3.40 -8.09 6.54
N ASN A 65 3.17 -6.87 7.01
CA ASN A 65 1.98 -6.52 7.76
C ASN A 65 0.88 -5.95 6.87
N CYS A 66 1.25 -5.18 5.85
CA CYS A 66 0.28 -4.50 4.98
C CYS A 66 0.76 -4.49 3.53
N VAL A 67 -0.17 -4.69 2.60
CA VAL A 67 0.05 -4.56 1.15
C VAL A 67 -1.09 -3.72 0.59
N LYS A 68 -0.77 -2.70 -0.22
CA LYS A 68 -1.78 -1.83 -0.86
C LYS A 68 -1.39 -1.48 -2.29
N TRP A 69 -2.36 -1.52 -3.20
CA TRP A 69 -2.21 -0.87 -4.50
C TRP A 69 -2.13 0.63 -4.32
N LEU A 70 -1.27 1.27 -5.12
CA LEU A 70 -1.22 2.73 -5.17
C LEU A 70 -2.53 3.25 -5.77
N ARG A 71 -3.21 4.15 -5.06
CA ARG A 71 -4.41 4.80 -5.59
C ARG A 71 -3.98 5.88 -6.59
N GLN A 72 -4.70 6.00 -7.69
CA GLN A 72 -4.40 6.95 -8.76
C GLN A 72 -5.70 7.61 -9.22
N GLU A 73 -5.62 8.91 -9.50
CA GLU A 73 -6.71 9.61 -10.19
C GLU A 73 -6.84 9.08 -11.61
N GLN A 74 -7.99 9.27 -12.25
CA GLN A 74 -8.32 8.71 -13.55
C GLN A 74 -7.11 8.70 -14.50
N ARG A 75 -6.69 7.49 -14.85
CA ARG A 75 -5.68 7.25 -15.86
C ARG A 75 -6.35 7.26 -17.22
N ASP A 76 -5.72 7.93 -18.18
CA ASP A 76 -5.84 7.53 -19.57
C ASP A 76 -5.47 6.04 -19.64
N SER A 77 -6.23 5.27 -20.40
CA SER A 77 -6.13 3.81 -20.55
C SER A 77 -4.76 3.30 -21.05
N ASN A 78 -3.75 4.16 -21.12
CA ASN A 78 -2.44 3.95 -21.74
C ASN A 78 -1.25 4.06 -20.77
N SER A 79 -1.45 4.06 -19.45
CA SER A 79 -0.29 4.04 -18.56
C SER A 79 0.36 2.65 -18.49
N ASP A 80 1.67 2.61 -18.73
CA ASP A 80 2.41 1.36 -18.91
C ASP A 80 2.66 0.57 -17.62
N PHE A 81 2.55 1.16 -16.42
CA PHE A 81 2.97 0.47 -15.17
C PHE A 81 2.04 0.76 -13.99
N TYR A 82 1.82 -0.22 -13.13
CA TYR A 82 1.13 -0.10 -11.86
C TYR A 82 2.13 -0.09 -10.71
N TYR A 83 1.68 0.46 -9.59
CA TYR A 83 2.46 0.50 -8.37
C TYR A 83 1.70 -0.14 -7.22
N PHE A 84 2.41 -0.88 -6.38
CA PHE A 84 1.91 -1.30 -5.08
C PHE A 84 2.97 -1.11 -4.00
N LEU A 85 2.51 -1.08 -2.76
CA LEU A 85 3.28 -0.87 -1.56
C LEU A 85 3.23 -2.12 -0.71
N SER A 86 4.35 -2.46 -0.09
CA SER A 86 4.42 -3.47 0.97
C SER A 86 5.13 -2.91 2.19
N ALA A 87 4.52 -3.10 3.36
CA ALA A 87 5.04 -2.67 4.66
C ALA A 87 5.33 -3.88 5.55
N SER A 88 6.44 -3.84 6.28
CA SER A 88 7.01 -5.02 6.93
C SER A 88 7.46 -4.77 8.38
N VAL A 89 7.57 -5.87 9.12
CA VAL A 89 8.21 -5.93 10.44
C VAL A 89 9.70 -5.53 10.37
N ASP A 90 10.33 -5.63 9.20
CA ASP A 90 11.71 -5.17 8.97
C ASP A 90 11.90 -3.65 8.98
N LYS A 91 10.85 -2.88 9.33
CA LYS A 91 10.86 -1.42 9.50
C LYS A 91 10.93 -0.64 8.18
N THR A 92 10.78 -1.32 7.05
CA THR A 92 10.82 -0.70 5.72
C THR A 92 9.50 -0.83 4.99
N ILE A 93 9.30 0.07 4.02
CA ILE A 93 8.27 -0.05 3.00
C ILE A 93 8.97 -0.19 1.66
N SER A 94 8.50 -1.10 0.81
CA SER A 94 8.93 -1.20 -0.58
C SER A 94 7.83 -0.67 -1.50
N LEU A 95 8.20 0.20 -2.43
CA LEU A 95 7.37 0.56 -3.58
C LEU A 95 7.78 -0.33 -4.76
N TRP A 96 6.81 -0.98 -5.36
CA TRP A 96 6.99 -1.89 -6.49
C TRP A 96 6.41 -1.25 -7.74
N LYS A 97 7.09 -1.38 -8.88
CA LYS A 97 6.66 -0.88 -10.18
C LYS A 97 6.69 -2.01 -11.19
N GLY A 98 5.64 -2.13 -11.99
CA GLY A 98 5.55 -3.23 -12.95
C GLY A 98 4.28 -3.22 -13.78
N LYS A 99 4.17 -4.17 -14.69
CA LYS A 99 2.98 -4.39 -15.52
C LYS A 99 2.66 -5.88 -15.50
N ASP A 100 1.38 -6.20 -15.50
CA ASP A 100 0.86 -7.57 -15.53
C ASP A 100 1.43 -8.45 -14.40
N GLU A 101 2.45 -9.25 -14.66
CA GLU A 101 3.12 -10.11 -13.68
C GLU A 101 4.58 -9.72 -13.43
N ASP A 102 5.11 -8.66 -14.04
CA ASP A 102 6.51 -8.29 -13.87
C ASP A 102 6.67 -7.01 -13.06
N TYR A 103 6.79 -7.18 -11.75
CA TYR A 103 7.06 -6.10 -10.80
C TYR A 103 8.45 -6.23 -10.22
N THR A 104 9.13 -5.09 -10.16
CA THR A 104 10.44 -4.95 -9.53
C THR A 104 10.35 -3.93 -8.40
N LYS A 105 11.23 -4.08 -7.40
CA LYS A 105 11.32 -3.10 -6.33
C LYS A 105 11.87 -1.80 -6.91
N TYR A 106 11.04 -0.77 -6.92
CA TYR A 106 11.37 0.53 -7.50
C TYR A 106 12.15 1.40 -6.52
N THR A 107 11.73 1.45 -5.25
CA THR A 107 12.48 2.11 -4.17
C THR A 107 12.09 1.55 -2.80
N SER A 108 12.90 1.85 -1.78
CA SER A 108 12.62 1.50 -0.38
C SER A 108 12.53 2.75 0.47
N LEU A 109 11.49 2.86 1.28
CA LEU A 109 11.32 3.95 2.25
C LEU A 109 11.87 3.44 3.58
N VAL A 110 12.98 4.03 4.00
CA VAL A 110 13.72 3.66 5.21
C VAL A 110 13.71 4.85 6.17
N GLY A 111 13.34 4.63 7.43
CA GLY A 111 13.36 5.67 8.46
C GLY A 111 12.49 5.40 9.69
N HIS A 112 11.56 4.45 9.61
CA HIS A 112 10.87 3.94 10.80
C HIS A 112 11.83 3.15 11.70
N GLN A 113 11.59 3.23 13.01
CA GLN A 113 12.44 2.59 14.02
C GLN A 113 11.88 1.25 14.52
N ASN A 114 10.64 0.94 14.14
CA ASN A 114 9.94 -0.29 14.48
C ASN A 114 9.07 -0.78 13.31
N SER A 115 8.40 -1.92 13.51
CA SER A 115 7.52 -2.58 12.55
C SER A 115 6.51 -1.61 11.90
N VAL A 116 6.50 -1.55 10.58
CA VAL A 116 5.50 -0.75 9.84
C VAL A 116 4.18 -1.52 9.82
N THR A 117 3.14 -0.94 10.41
CA THR A 117 1.84 -1.60 10.65
C THR A 117 0.88 -1.41 9.49
N THR A 118 0.94 -0.25 8.83
CA THR A 118 0.02 0.10 7.75
C THR A 118 0.68 1.09 6.79
N VAL A 119 0.24 1.06 5.54
CA VAL A 119 0.73 1.95 4.48
C VAL A 119 -0.41 2.24 3.50
N VAL A 120 -0.47 3.46 3.01
CA VAL A 120 -1.33 3.88 1.90
C VAL A 120 -0.54 4.83 1.01
N GLY A 121 -0.88 4.87 -0.27
CA GLY A 121 -0.24 5.82 -1.18
C GLY A 121 -1.16 6.26 -2.29
N TYR A 122 -0.87 7.45 -2.79
CA TYR A 122 -1.59 8.11 -3.84
C TYR A 122 -0.63 8.73 -4.84
N GLN A 123 -0.97 8.66 -6.12
CA GLN A 123 -0.33 9.44 -7.18
C GLN A 123 -1.39 10.22 -7.93
N GLN A 124 -1.19 11.54 -7.99
CA GLN A 124 -2.11 12.45 -8.67
C GLN A 124 -1.79 12.46 -10.17
N SER A 125 -2.80 12.46 -11.05
CA SER A 125 -2.55 12.45 -12.51
C SER A 125 -1.80 13.69 -13.00
N SER A 126 -1.80 14.78 -12.21
CA SER A 126 -1.15 16.03 -12.57
C SER A 126 0.37 16.07 -12.34
N ASN A 127 0.97 15.05 -11.71
CA ASN A 127 2.41 14.96 -11.49
C ASN A 127 2.91 13.51 -11.38
N ASP A 128 4.23 13.34 -11.51
CA ASP A 128 4.88 12.04 -11.36
C ASP A 128 5.20 11.68 -9.90
N ASP A 129 5.04 12.63 -8.97
CA ASP A 129 5.33 12.41 -7.55
C ASP A 129 4.34 11.41 -6.92
N ILE A 130 4.88 10.47 -6.14
CA ILE A 130 4.09 9.52 -5.37
C ILE A 130 4.13 9.92 -3.89
N TYR A 131 2.95 10.10 -3.31
CA TYR A 131 2.79 10.39 -1.89
C TYR A 131 2.42 9.10 -1.15
N VAL A 132 3.16 8.80 -0.08
CA VAL A 132 2.92 7.63 0.75
C VAL A 132 2.75 8.08 2.19
N ALA A 133 1.74 7.58 2.88
CA ALA A 133 1.61 7.68 4.32
C ALA A 133 1.80 6.30 4.96
N SER A 134 2.64 6.21 5.98
CA SER A 134 2.93 4.97 6.67
C SER A 134 2.83 5.11 8.18
N GLY A 135 2.22 4.11 8.82
CA GLY A 135 2.10 3.99 10.27
C GLY A 135 3.02 2.91 10.80
N SER A 136 3.58 3.12 11.99
CA SER A 136 4.54 2.19 12.59
C SER A 136 4.31 2.02 14.09
N ALA A 137 4.75 0.87 14.61
CA ALA A 137 4.83 0.58 16.03
C ALA A 137 5.87 1.45 16.78
N ASP A 138 6.57 2.36 16.09
CA ASP A 138 7.42 3.39 16.72
C ASP A 138 6.61 4.62 17.18
N SER A 139 5.28 4.55 17.15
CA SER A 139 4.35 5.63 17.49
C SER A 139 4.39 6.82 16.54
N THR A 140 4.90 6.63 15.32
CA THR A 140 4.94 7.67 14.29
C THR A 140 4.13 7.31 13.05
N VAL A 141 3.60 8.36 12.41
CA VAL A 141 3.16 8.31 11.02
C VAL A 141 4.11 9.17 10.19
N LYS A 142 4.64 8.60 9.12
CA LYS A 142 5.55 9.30 8.19
C LYS A 142 4.85 9.55 6.87
N ILE A 143 5.09 10.73 6.32
CA ILE A 143 4.67 11.09 4.97
C ILE A 143 5.90 11.16 4.10
N TRP A 144 5.85 10.47 2.98
CA TRP A 144 6.93 10.34 2.03
C TRP A 144 6.51 10.97 0.71
N CYS A 145 7.41 11.73 0.11
CA CYS A 145 7.32 12.15 -1.28
C CYS A 145 8.39 11.37 -2.06
N ILE A 146 7.97 10.70 -3.12
CA ILE A 146 8.84 9.91 -3.98
C ILE A 146 8.87 10.59 -5.36
N THR A 147 10.03 11.14 -5.70
CA THR A 147 10.30 11.76 -6.99
C THR A 147 11.42 10.95 -7.64
N ASP A 148 11.08 10.21 -8.71
CA ASP A 148 11.87 9.18 -9.40
C ASP A 148 13.39 9.14 -9.12
N PRO A 149 13.93 8.10 -8.44
CA PRO A 149 13.31 7.12 -7.54
C PRO A 149 13.55 7.48 -6.05
N LEU A 150 13.86 8.74 -5.77
CA LEU A 150 14.28 9.21 -4.46
C LEU A 150 13.07 9.35 -3.53
N ALA A 151 13.08 8.56 -2.46
CA ALA A 151 12.07 8.62 -1.40
C ALA A 151 12.55 9.53 -0.26
N ASN A 152 11.86 10.64 -0.04
CA ASN A 152 12.16 11.57 1.05
C ASN A 152 11.02 11.58 2.07
N CYS A 153 11.34 11.44 3.35
CA CYS A 153 10.39 11.66 4.44
C CYS A 153 10.16 13.17 4.59
N ILE A 154 9.02 13.67 4.14
CA ILE A 154 8.69 15.10 4.20
C ILE A 154 8.09 15.51 5.55
N HIS A 155 7.34 14.62 6.19
CA HIS A 155 6.73 14.87 7.49
C HIS A 155 6.80 13.66 8.41
N THR A 156 6.83 13.90 9.71
CA THR A 156 6.68 12.88 10.75
C THR A 156 5.71 13.40 11.81
N ILE A 157 4.61 12.69 12.00
CA ILE A 157 3.69 12.89 13.11
C ILE A 157 4.12 11.93 14.22
N ASP A 158 4.47 12.45 15.38
CA ASP A 158 4.87 11.66 16.54
C ASP A 158 3.77 11.73 17.61
N PHE A 159 3.09 10.60 17.85
CA PHE A 159 2.01 10.51 18.82
C PHE A 159 2.50 10.35 20.26
N LYS A 160 3.82 10.20 20.48
CA LYS A 160 4.50 9.87 21.74
C LYS A 160 4.13 8.51 22.33
N ASN A 161 2.89 8.07 22.14
CA ASN A 161 2.37 6.77 22.54
C ASN A 161 1.23 6.36 21.61
N GLY A 162 1.06 5.06 21.45
CA GLY A 162 0.11 4.44 20.54
C GLY A 162 0.61 4.44 19.10
N PHE A 163 0.13 3.48 18.31
CA PHE A 163 0.53 3.32 16.91
C PHE A 163 -0.67 3.38 15.99
N ALA A 164 -0.44 3.89 14.77
CA ALA A 164 -1.47 3.90 13.74
C ALA A 164 -1.85 2.47 13.35
N ILE A 165 -3.13 2.16 13.48
CA ILE A 165 -3.71 0.86 13.13
C ILE A 165 -4.13 0.87 11.66
N THR A 166 -4.71 1.99 11.21
CA THR A 166 -5.21 2.15 9.84
C THR A 166 -5.03 3.60 9.39
N LEU A 167 -4.74 3.76 8.10
CA LEU A 167 -4.57 5.06 7.44
C LEU A 167 -5.41 5.07 6.18
N GLU A 168 -5.91 6.25 5.80
CA GLU A 168 -6.44 6.51 4.46
C GLU A 168 -5.96 7.88 3.99
N LEU A 169 -5.52 7.96 2.73
CA LEU A 169 -4.98 9.18 2.13
C LEU A 169 -5.84 9.55 0.92
N VAL A 170 -6.43 10.74 0.97
CA VAL A 170 -7.40 11.20 -0.03
C VAL A 170 -6.94 12.54 -0.59
N PRO A 171 -6.76 12.69 -1.91
CA PRO A 171 -6.46 13.99 -2.50
C PRO A 171 -7.65 14.93 -2.36
N LEU A 172 -7.37 16.22 -2.21
CA LEU A 172 -8.38 17.26 -2.40
C LEU A 172 -8.42 17.66 -3.87
N ASP A 173 -9.61 17.51 -4.47
CA ASP A 173 -9.83 17.81 -5.88
C ASP A 173 -9.40 19.24 -6.22
N ASN A 174 -8.86 19.41 -7.43
CA ASN A 174 -8.41 20.70 -7.96
C ASN A 174 -7.24 21.34 -7.19
N HIS A 175 -6.70 20.68 -6.15
CA HIS A 175 -5.50 21.11 -5.45
C HIS A 175 -4.35 20.15 -5.75
N LYS A 176 -3.19 20.71 -6.10
CA LYS A 176 -1.96 19.92 -6.30
C LYS A 176 -1.32 19.66 -4.95
N ASN A 177 -0.88 18.43 -4.73
CA ASN A 177 -0.11 18.04 -3.53
C ASN A 177 -0.80 18.36 -2.20
N LEU A 178 -2.14 18.34 -2.19
CA LEU A 178 -2.92 18.59 -1.00
C LEU A 178 -3.81 17.37 -0.73
N PHE A 179 -3.67 16.81 0.47
CA PHE A 179 -4.32 15.57 0.86
C PHE A 179 -4.99 15.72 2.22
N LEU A 180 -6.08 15.00 2.41
CA LEU A 180 -6.58 14.65 3.72
C LEU A 180 -6.04 13.27 4.10
N LEU A 181 -5.39 13.21 5.26
CA LEU A 181 -4.91 11.99 5.86
C LEU A 181 -5.78 11.67 7.08
N PHE A 182 -6.42 10.50 7.04
CA PHE A 182 -7.21 9.96 8.13
C PHE A 182 -6.35 8.96 8.89
N VAL A 183 -6.19 9.17 10.19
CA VAL A 183 -5.39 8.33 11.07
C VAL A 183 -6.25 7.81 12.20
N ALA A 184 -6.37 6.49 12.30
CA ALA A 184 -6.86 5.83 13.51
C ALA A 184 -5.70 5.11 14.18
N THR A 185 -5.50 5.42 15.45
CA THR A 185 -4.53 4.73 16.32
C THR A 185 -5.27 3.70 17.18
N ASP A 186 -4.60 3.21 18.22
CA ASP A 186 -5.19 2.54 19.38
C ASP A 186 -6.09 3.44 20.27
N LYS A 187 -6.39 4.65 19.82
CA LYS A 187 -7.41 5.53 20.40
C LYS A 187 -8.77 5.27 19.74
N ASN A 188 -9.80 5.81 20.36
CA ASN A 188 -11.19 5.67 19.94
C ASN A 188 -11.67 6.81 19.00
N ASN A 189 -10.74 7.54 18.39
CA ASN A 189 -11.04 8.66 17.50
C ASN A 189 -10.25 8.53 16.19
N VAL A 190 -10.76 9.19 15.15
CA VAL A 190 -10.04 9.35 13.88
C VAL A 190 -9.54 10.79 13.82
N GLN A 191 -8.22 10.94 13.75
CA GLN A 191 -7.58 12.25 13.57
C GLN A 191 -7.44 12.52 12.07
N ILE A 192 -7.82 13.71 11.64
CA ILE A 192 -7.77 14.14 10.24
C ILE A 192 -6.74 15.23 10.13
N TYR A 193 -5.78 15.01 9.24
CA TYR A 193 -4.72 15.95 8.92
C TYR A 193 -4.87 16.47 7.51
N GLN A 194 -4.68 17.78 7.34
CA GLN A 194 -4.37 18.35 6.04
C GLN A 194 -2.87 18.22 5.81
N VAL A 195 -2.49 17.64 4.68
CA VAL A 195 -1.11 17.32 4.33
C VAL A 195 -0.76 17.99 3.02
N SER A 196 0.32 18.77 3.04
CA SER A 196 0.96 19.37 1.89
C SER A 196 2.47 19.15 1.95
N ASN A 197 3.21 19.56 0.92
CA ASN A 197 4.67 19.39 0.91
C ASN A 197 5.37 20.14 2.05
N SER A 198 4.85 21.30 2.45
CA SER A 198 5.47 22.17 3.46
C SER A 198 4.82 22.08 4.83
N VAL A 199 3.51 21.81 4.89
CA VAL A 199 2.73 21.87 6.14
C VAL A 199 1.95 20.58 6.31
N ILE A 200 1.96 20.09 7.55
CA ILE A 200 1.03 19.10 8.06
C ILE A 200 0.33 19.66 9.29
N GLU A 201 -0.99 19.68 9.28
CA GLU A 201 -1.79 20.22 10.38
C GLU A 201 -2.99 19.34 10.67
N GLN A 202 -3.30 19.15 11.95
CA GLN A 202 -4.50 18.45 12.35
C GLN A 202 -5.68 19.40 12.21
N VAL A 203 -6.60 19.08 11.29
CA VAL A 203 -7.76 19.94 10.99
C VAL A 203 -9.03 19.49 11.69
N PHE A 204 -9.14 18.20 12.04
CA PHE A 204 -10.37 17.67 12.63
C PHE A 204 -10.14 16.39 13.43
N VAL A 205 -11.09 16.07 14.31
CA VAL A 205 -11.14 14.80 15.05
C VAL A 205 -12.57 14.26 15.01
N LEU A 206 -12.74 13.07 14.44
CA LEU A 206 -14.00 12.33 14.50
C LEU A 206 -14.02 11.49 15.77
N SER A 207 -15.02 11.74 16.63
CA SER A 207 -15.22 11.02 17.89
C SER A 207 -16.53 10.23 17.83
N GLY A 208 -16.60 9.13 18.59
CA GLY A 208 -17.83 8.34 18.73
C GLY A 208 -17.60 6.85 18.92
N HIS A 209 -16.45 6.31 18.48
CA HIS A 209 -16.10 4.93 18.79
C HIS A 209 -15.75 4.80 20.29
N GLU A 210 -15.97 3.62 20.85
CA GLU A 210 -15.68 3.30 22.26
C GLU A 210 -14.44 2.41 22.42
N ASP A 211 -13.88 1.91 21.31
CA ASP A 211 -12.73 1.01 21.27
C ASP A 211 -11.89 1.27 20.00
N TRP A 212 -10.81 0.49 19.81
CA TRP A 212 -9.87 0.60 18.71
C TRP A 212 -10.52 0.50 17.34
N ILE A 213 -10.21 1.49 16.50
CA ILE A 213 -10.70 1.55 15.12
C ILE A 213 -9.79 0.69 14.24
N ARG A 214 -10.33 -0.45 13.76
CA ARG A 214 -9.55 -1.46 13.03
C ARG A 214 -9.37 -1.17 11.54
N SER A 215 -10.28 -0.40 10.95
CA SER A 215 -10.26 -0.07 9.53
C SER A 215 -11.00 1.24 9.28
N ILE A 216 -10.48 2.03 8.34
CA ILE A 216 -11.14 3.20 7.77
C ILE A 216 -11.23 2.93 6.26
N THR A 217 -12.34 3.33 5.66
CA THR A 217 -12.48 3.42 4.21
C THR A 217 -13.16 4.74 3.88
N ILE A 218 -12.71 5.41 2.82
CA ILE A 218 -13.30 6.68 2.38
C ILE A 218 -13.96 6.46 1.03
N GLN A 219 -15.24 6.80 0.96
CA GLN A 219 -15.99 6.82 -0.28
C GLN A 219 -16.18 8.27 -0.73
N LYS A 220 -15.60 8.61 -1.88
CA LYS A 220 -15.85 9.91 -2.52
C LYS A 220 -17.18 9.84 -3.27
N LEU A 221 -18.17 10.59 -2.79
CA LEU A 221 -19.45 10.72 -3.46
C LEU A 221 -19.36 11.83 -4.50
N LYS A 222 -19.82 11.58 -5.73
CA LYS A 222 -20.06 12.66 -6.70
C LYS A 222 -21.19 13.51 -6.12
N SER A 223 -20.97 14.81 -5.98
CA SER A 223 -22.07 15.71 -5.59
C SER A 223 -23.20 15.55 -6.60
N THR A 224 -24.33 15.02 -6.15
CA THR A 224 -25.61 15.04 -6.90
C THR A 224 -26.38 16.33 -6.67
N PHE A 225 -25.80 17.32 -5.97
CA PHE A 225 -26.43 18.61 -5.79
C PHE A 225 -26.19 19.47 -7.03
N VAL A 226 -27.25 19.57 -7.84
CA VAL A 226 -27.47 20.54 -8.93
C VAL A 226 -27.70 21.91 -8.33
#